data_AF-A0A8C3PMZ9-F1
#
_entry.id   AF-A0A8C3PMZ9-F1
#
_cell.length_a   1.000
_cell.length_b   1.000
_cell.length_c   1.000
_cell.angle_alpha   90.00
_cell.angle_beta   90.00
_cell.angle_gamma   90.00
#
_symmetry.space_group_name_H-M   'P 1'
#
loop_
_entity.id
_entity.type
_entity.pdbx_description
1 polymer ?
#
loop_
_entity_poly.entity_id
_entity_poly.type
_entity_poly.pdbx_seq_one_letter_code
_entity_poly.pdbx_strand_id
1 'polypeptide(L)'
;ADSPKDKLECSICLELFKVPVTLPCGHNFCKSCISDHWDKQEQVPTGAEKGYRCPQCRRGSEQRPFLEKNVTLCSVVELARDGEARAPGTERCEVAPGELCPQHGHPLELYCEEERRCICCVCTVQQCQWHRRVLLEEERSKKQVGR
;
A
#
# COMPACT_ATOMS: atom_id res chain seq x y z
N ALA A 1 -9.08 7.57 -16.79
CA ALA A 1 -8.39 6.44 -16.15
C ALA A 1 -8.66 6.56 -14.67
N ASP A 2 -9.43 5.62 -14.11
CA ASP A 2 -9.78 5.56 -12.68
C ASP A 2 -8.49 5.24 -11.91
N SER A 3 -7.89 6.23 -11.27
CA SER A 3 -6.68 6.04 -10.48
C SER A 3 -7.07 5.35 -9.17
N PRO A 4 -6.29 4.39 -8.64
CA PRO A 4 -6.59 3.78 -7.34
C PRO A 4 -6.66 4.79 -6.18
N LYS A 5 -6.14 6.01 -6.39
CA LYS A 5 -6.18 7.13 -5.44
C LYS A 5 -7.57 7.77 -5.29
N ASP A 6 -8.36 7.80 -6.36
CA ASP A 6 -9.70 8.42 -6.37
C ASP A 6 -10.65 7.70 -5.37
N LYS A 7 -10.34 6.43 -5.04
CA LYS A 7 -11.10 5.63 -4.07
C LYS A 7 -10.68 5.85 -2.60
N LEU A 8 -9.59 6.58 -2.36
CA LEU A 8 -8.98 6.80 -1.03
C LEU A 8 -9.04 8.27 -0.58
N GLU A 9 -9.87 9.07 -1.24
CA GLU A 9 -10.01 10.49 -0.97
C GLU A 9 -11.22 10.81 -0.09
N CYS A 10 -11.06 11.80 0.78
CA CYS A 10 -12.14 12.33 1.58
C CYS A 10 -12.97 13.32 0.77
N SER A 11 -14.28 13.07 0.66
CA SER A 11 -15.20 13.96 -0.07
C SER A 11 -15.44 15.34 0.58
N ILE A 12 -14.85 15.62 1.75
CA ILE A 12 -14.90 16.94 2.41
C ILE A 12 -13.68 17.78 2.05
N CYS A 13 -12.47 17.24 2.23
CA CYS A 13 -11.23 17.98 1.96
C CYS A 13 -10.62 17.70 0.58
N LEU A 14 -11.14 16.71 -0.14
CA LEU A 14 -10.67 16.26 -1.47
C LEU A 14 -9.20 15.82 -1.48
N GLU A 15 -8.75 15.29 -0.35
CA GLU A 15 -7.39 14.79 -0.16
C GLU A 15 -7.45 13.33 0.30
N LEU A 16 -6.35 12.60 0.13
CA LEU A 16 -6.19 11.27 0.75
C LEU A 16 -6.51 11.30 2.24
N PHE A 17 -7.21 10.29 2.73
CA PHE A 17 -7.71 10.29 4.10
C PHE A 17 -6.62 10.51 5.16
N LYS A 18 -6.83 11.50 6.03
CA LYS A 18 -6.03 11.74 7.23
C LYS A 18 -6.81 11.21 8.43
N VAL A 19 -6.34 10.10 9.01
CA VAL A 19 -7.06 9.38 10.08
C VAL A 19 -8.50 9.07 9.64
N PRO A 20 -8.69 8.19 8.64
CA PRO A 20 -10.02 7.80 8.15
C PRO A 20 -10.89 7.25 9.28
N VAL A 21 -12.18 7.57 9.26
CA VAL A 21 -13.22 6.99 10.11
C VAL A 21 -14.36 6.50 9.22
N THR A 22 -15.04 5.43 9.61
CA THR A 22 -16.19 4.89 8.88
C THR A 22 -17.47 5.16 9.65
N LEU A 23 -18.41 5.85 9.03
CA LEU A 23 -19.74 6.05 9.62
C LEU A 23 -20.58 4.77 9.50
N PRO A 24 -21.65 4.58 10.30
CA PRO A 24 -22.53 3.41 10.20
C PRO A 24 -23.18 3.21 8.81
N CYS A 25 -23.25 4.27 8.01
CA CYS A 25 -23.69 4.20 6.61
C CYS A 25 -22.63 3.67 5.63
N GLY A 26 -21.43 3.33 6.09
CA GLY A 26 -20.32 2.81 5.29
C GLY A 26 -19.43 3.87 4.63
N HIS A 27 -19.79 5.15 4.70
CA HIS A 27 -18.99 6.22 4.13
C HIS A 27 -17.81 6.61 5.02
N ASN A 28 -16.71 6.99 4.39
CA ASN A 28 -15.44 7.24 5.04
C ASN A 28 -15.04 8.71 4.93
N PHE A 29 -14.49 9.27 5.99
CA PHE A 29 -14.05 10.67 6.05
C PHE A 29 -12.79 10.79 6.93
N CYS A 30 -12.03 11.88 6.79
CA CYS A 30 -11.03 12.23 7.80
C CYS A 30 -11.72 12.53 9.14
N LYS A 31 -11.15 12.06 10.26
CA LYS A 31 -11.72 12.28 11.60
C LYS A 31 -12.00 13.76 11.90
N SER A 32 -11.06 14.63 11.57
CA SER A 32 -11.22 16.08 11.75
C SER A 32 -12.32 16.64 10.86
N CYS A 33 -12.31 16.30 9.56
CA CYS A 33 -13.27 16.84 8.59
C CYS A 33 -14.72 16.53 8.96
N ILE A 34 -15.03 15.30 9.39
CA ILE A 34 -16.40 14.96 9.80
C ILE A 34 -16.78 15.58 11.14
N SER A 35 -15.82 15.74 12.07
CA SER A 35 -16.07 16.41 13.35
C SER A 35 -16.39 17.88 13.13
N ASP A 36 -15.56 18.60 12.36
CA ASP A 36 -15.77 20.01 12.02
C ASP A 36 -17.09 20.24 11.28
N HIS A 37 -17.48 19.30 10.41
CA HIS A 37 -18.75 19.37 9.70
C HIS A 37 -19.93 19.35 10.68
N TRP A 38 -19.92 18.46 11.67
CA TRP A 38 -20.96 18.42 12.69
C TRP A 38 -20.92 19.62 13.63
N ASP A 39 -19.73 20.07 14.05
CA ASP A 39 -19.56 21.24 14.93
C ASP A 39 -20.08 22.53 14.28
N LYS A 40 -19.95 22.66 12.94
CA LYS A 40 -20.50 23.78 12.17
C LYS A 40 -22.02 23.70 12.00
N GLN A 41 -22.60 22.49 11.93
CA GLN A 41 -24.07 22.33 11.90
C GLN A 41 -24.71 22.76 13.23
N GLU A 42 -24.05 22.50 14.37
CA GLU A 42 -24.56 22.90 15.70
C GLU A 42 -24.61 24.42 15.92
N GLN A 43 -23.86 25.19 15.13
CA GLN A 43 -23.80 26.66 15.22
C GLN A 43 -24.90 27.39 14.42
N VAL A 44 -25.73 26.67 13.65
CA VAL A 44 -26.82 27.28 12.88
C VAL A 44 -28.04 27.49 13.81
N PRO A 45 -28.47 28.74 14.06
CA PRO A 45 -29.45 29.06 15.12
C PRO A 45 -30.91 28.72 14.79
N THR A 46 -31.20 28.33 13.54
CA THR A 46 -32.56 28.04 13.08
C THR A 46 -32.88 26.56 13.25
N GLY A 47 -33.42 26.15 14.40
CA GLY A 47 -34.34 25.01 14.64
C GLY A 47 -34.18 23.70 13.85
N ALA A 48 -33.04 23.48 13.19
CA ALA A 48 -32.78 22.37 12.30
C ALA A 48 -32.39 21.20 13.18
N GLU A 49 -33.07 20.09 12.95
CA GLU A 49 -32.93 18.82 13.65
C GLU A 49 -31.45 18.56 14.01
N LYS A 50 -31.11 18.66 15.31
CA LYS A 50 -29.78 18.35 15.85
C LYS A 50 -29.44 16.91 15.51
N GLY A 51 -28.74 16.71 14.40
CA GLY A 51 -28.48 15.39 13.86
C GLY A 51 -27.09 15.31 13.26
N TYR A 52 -26.39 14.23 13.57
CA TYR A 52 -25.05 13.94 13.06
C TYR A 52 -25.18 13.22 11.73
N ARG A 53 -25.46 14.00 10.67
CA ARG A 53 -25.73 13.49 9.34
C ARG A 53 -24.45 13.26 8.54
N CYS A 54 -24.40 12.18 7.78
CA CYS A 54 -23.34 11.88 6.83
C CYS A 54 -23.38 12.91 5.67
N PRO A 55 -22.27 13.59 5.34
CA PRO A 55 -22.21 14.54 4.23
C PRO A 55 -22.58 13.94 2.87
N GLN A 56 -22.37 12.64 2.67
CA GLN A 56 -22.51 12.00 1.37
C GLN A 56 -23.91 11.42 1.12
N CYS A 57 -24.51 10.78 2.13
CA CYS A 57 -25.82 10.11 1.98
C CYS A 57 -26.90 10.64 2.92
N ARG A 58 -26.58 11.65 3.76
CA ARG A 58 -27.49 12.31 4.72
C ARG A 58 -28.09 11.42 5.80
N ARG A 59 -27.78 10.11 5.81
CA ARG A 59 -28.12 9.20 6.90
C ARG A 59 -27.36 9.63 8.15
N GLY A 60 -28.04 9.69 9.28
CA GLY A 60 -27.46 10.21 10.53
C GLY A 60 -28.16 9.65 11.75
N SER A 61 -27.62 10.05 12.91
CA SER A 61 -28.14 9.74 14.24
C SER A 61 -28.44 11.02 15.00
N GLU A 62 -29.31 10.91 16.00
CA GLU A 62 -29.62 12.03 16.91
C GLU A 62 -28.48 12.27 17.91
N GLN A 63 -27.72 11.22 18.24
CA GLN A 63 -26.56 11.28 19.13
C GLN A 63 -25.25 11.32 18.35
N ARG A 64 -24.23 11.97 18.93
CA ARG A 64 -22.89 12.08 18.33
C ARG A 64 -22.26 10.69 18.30
N PRO A 65 -22.00 10.10 17.13
CA PRO A 65 -21.36 8.81 17.07
C PRO A 65 -19.90 8.94 17.54
N PHE A 66 -19.43 7.91 18.23
CA PHE A 66 -18.02 7.81 18.58
C PHE A 66 -17.18 7.54 17.33
N LEU A 67 -16.11 8.33 17.14
CA LEU A 67 -15.26 8.29 15.95
C LEU A 67 -13.94 7.56 16.23
N GLU A 68 -13.90 6.28 15.91
CA GLU A 68 -12.67 5.48 15.88
C GLU A 68 -12.05 5.47 14.49
N LYS A 69 -10.71 5.42 14.47
CA LYS A 69 -9.99 5.31 13.20
C LYS A 69 -10.27 3.95 12.56
N ASN A 70 -10.49 3.95 11.25
CA ASN A 70 -10.49 2.74 10.46
C ASN A 70 -9.05 2.31 10.23
N VAL A 71 -8.58 1.35 11.04
CA VAL A 71 -7.20 0.85 10.98
C VAL A 71 -6.82 0.30 9.61
N THR A 72 -7.75 -0.37 8.93
CA THR A 72 -7.52 -0.94 7.60
C THR A 72 -7.34 0.16 6.55
N LEU A 73 -8.19 1.18 6.56
CA LEU A 73 -8.05 2.32 5.65
C LEU A 73 -6.80 3.15 5.95
N CYS A 74 -6.38 3.28 7.21
CA CYS A 74 -5.09 3.90 7.53
C CYS A 74 -3.95 3.17 6.79
N SER A 75 -3.86 1.85 6.91
CA SER A 75 -2.80 1.06 6.27
C SER A 75 -2.86 1.16 4.74
N VAL A 76 -4.05 1.13 4.14
CA VAL A 76 -4.20 1.25 2.68
C VAL A 76 -3.78 2.64 2.18
N VAL A 77 -4.12 3.69 2.93
CA VAL A 77 -3.73 5.08 2.58
C VAL A 77 -2.22 5.29 2.73
N GLU A 78 -1.61 4.69 3.76
CA GLU A 78 -0.15 4.67 3.91
C GLU A 78 0.53 4.02 2.72
N LEU A 79 0.09 2.82 2.33
CA LEU A 79 0.60 2.13 1.13
C LEU A 79 0.42 2.95 -0.16
N ALA A 80 -0.71 3.66 -0.30
CA ALA A 80 -0.96 4.51 -1.46
C ALA A 80 -0.04 5.75 -1.51
N ARG A 81 0.28 6.33 -0.34
CA ARG A 81 1.25 7.44 -0.21
C ARG A 81 2.67 6.99 -0.48
N ASP A 82 3.05 5.84 0.04
CA ASP A 82 4.38 5.25 -0.20
C ASP A 82 4.54 4.80 -1.67
N GLY A 83 3.43 4.49 -2.34
CA GLY A 83 3.36 4.30 -3.79
C GLY A 83 3.65 5.56 -4.62
N GLU A 84 3.63 6.76 -4.02
CA GLU A 84 4.04 8.01 -4.68
C GLU A 84 5.47 8.44 -4.35
N ALA A 85 6.07 7.89 -3.29
CA ALA A 85 7.51 7.97 -3.06
C ALA A 85 8.30 6.92 -3.87
N ARG A 86 7.63 6.08 -4.68
CA ARG A 86 8.31 5.06 -5.50
C ARG A 86 7.70 4.94 -6.89
N ALA A 87 8.41 5.50 -7.88
CA ALA A 87 8.71 4.77 -9.11
C ALA A 87 10.19 4.98 -9.45
N PRO A 88 11.05 3.93 -9.51
CA PRO A 88 10.76 2.50 -9.43
C PRO A 88 11.13 1.86 -8.08
N GLY A 89 10.43 0.78 -7.77
CA GLY A 89 10.54 -0.05 -6.58
C GLY A 89 9.77 -1.36 -6.78
N THR A 90 9.61 -1.88 -8.01
CA THR A 90 10.48 -3.01 -8.38
C THR A 90 11.86 -2.76 -7.78
N GLU A 91 12.35 -3.67 -6.96
CA GLU A 91 13.80 -3.86 -6.88
C GLU A 91 14.27 -4.27 -8.28
N ARG A 92 14.29 -3.30 -9.21
CA ARG A 92 15.45 -3.11 -10.02
C ARG A 92 16.41 -2.45 -9.03
N CYS A 93 17.02 -3.28 -8.19
CA CYS A 93 18.44 -3.12 -7.99
C CYS A 93 18.98 -2.75 -9.38
N GLU A 94 19.73 -1.67 -9.49
CA GLU A 94 20.69 -1.53 -10.57
C GLU A 94 21.71 -2.66 -10.38
N VAL A 95 21.26 -3.91 -10.56
CA VAL A 95 22.11 -5.05 -10.81
C VAL A 95 22.61 -4.74 -12.21
N ALA A 96 23.86 -4.27 -12.28
CA ALA A 96 24.65 -4.26 -13.50
C ALA A 96 24.23 -5.46 -14.36
N PRO A 97 23.86 -5.28 -15.65
CA PRO A 97 23.02 -6.17 -16.46
C PRO A 97 23.34 -7.64 -16.19
N GLY A 98 22.66 -8.17 -15.18
CA GLY A 98 22.98 -9.43 -14.54
C GLY A 98 21.86 -10.38 -14.89
N GLU A 99 21.79 -10.66 -16.20
CA GLU A 99 21.07 -11.76 -16.85
C GLU A 99 19.73 -12.11 -16.21
N LEU A 100 18.63 -11.67 -16.82
CA LEU A 100 17.30 -12.19 -16.47
C LEU A 100 17.25 -13.69 -16.78
N CYS A 101 16.51 -14.45 -15.98
CA CYS A 101 16.27 -15.85 -16.27
C CYS A 101 15.57 -15.97 -17.63
N PRO A 102 16.15 -16.69 -18.62
CA PRO A 102 15.56 -16.77 -19.96
C PRO A 102 14.21 -17.47 -19.97
N GLN A 103 13.93 -18.30 -18.97
CA GLN A 103 12.69 -19.06 -18.85
C GLN A 103 11.58 -18.29 -18.10
N HIS A 104 11.94 -17.44 -17.13
CA HIS A 104 10.96 -16.86 -16.21
C HIS A 104 10.96 -15.32 -16.19
N GLY A 105 11.92 -14.66 -16.85
CA GLY A 105 12.01 -13.20 -16.89
C GLY A 105 12.35 -12.53 -15.55
N HIS A 106 12.60 -13.30 -14.50
CA HIS A 106 12.99 -12.81 -13.17
C HIS A 106 14.52 -12.69 -13.05
N PRO A 107 15.04 -11.75 -12.23
CA PRO A 107 16.48 -11.62 -11.97
C PRO A 107 17.14 -12.92 -11.49
N LEU A 108 18.36 -13.16 -11.96
CA LEU A 108 19.18 -14.26 -11.47
C LEU A 108 19.95 -13.77 -10.22
N GLU A 109 19.45 -14.13 -9.04
CA GLU A 109 20.00 -13.67 -7.75
C GLU A 109 20.73 -14.79 -6.99
N LEU A 110 20.54 -16.04 -7.43
CA LEU A 110 21.04 -17.24 -6.77
C LEU A 110 21.90 -18.06 -7.72
N TYR A 111 22.90 -18.77 -7.20
CA TYR A 111 23.68 -19.76 -7.95
C TYR A 111 23.40 -21.14 -7.37
N CYS A 112 23.03 -22.09 -8.23
CA CYS A 112 22.87 -23.49 -7.87
C CYS A 112 24.20 -24.21 -8.11
N GLU A 113 24.73 -24.87 -7.07
CA GLU A 113 26.03 -25.52 -7.13
C GLU A 113 25.99 -26.83 -7.93
N GLU A 114 24.87 -27.55 -7.89
CA GLU A 114 24.64 -28.80 -8.61
C GLU A 114 24.49 -28.56 -10.12
N GLU A 115 23.62 -27.61 -10.49
CA GLU A 115 23.35 -27.24 -11.88
C GLU A 115 24.41 -26.30 -12.46
N ARG A 116 25.34 -25.83 -11.61
CA ARG A 116 26.43 -24.89 -11.93
C ARG A 116 25.98 -23.68 -12.74
N ARG A 117 24.82 -23.13 -12.41
CA ARG A 117 24.20 -22.01 -13.14
C ARG A 117 23.49 -21.04 -12.20
N CYS A 118 23.35 -19.81 -12.67
CA CYS A 118 22.55 -18.80 -12.01
C CYS A 118 21.05 -19.13 -12.20
N ILE A 119 20.26 -18.95 -11.15
CA ILE A 119 18.82 -19.26 -11.10
C ILE A 119 18.04 -18.10 -10.48
N CYS A 120 16.76 -17.95 -10.88
CA CYS A 120 15.83 -16.98 -10.27
C CYS A 120 15.01 -17.63 -9.16
N CYS A 121 14.24 -16.81 -8.42
CA CYS A 121 13.33 -17.28 -7.36
C CYS A 121 12.39 -18.40 -7.83
N VAL A 122 11.89 -18.34 -9.06
CA VAL A 122 11.00 -19.36 -9.63
C VAL A 122 11.71 -20.69 -9.89
N CYS A 123 12.97 -20.64 -10.35
CA CYS A 123 13.79 -21.85 -10.53
C CYS A 123 14.04 -22.56 -9.19
N THR A 124 14.15 -21.81 -8.08
CA THR A 124 14.35 -22.43 -6.75
C THR A 124 13.19 -23.32 -6.34
N VAL A 125 11.95 -23.01 -6.74
CA VAL A 125 10.78 -23.80 -6.33
C VAL A 125 10.45 -24.90 -7.33
N GLN A 126 10.73 -24.72 -8.62
CA GLN A 126 10.36 -25.68 -9.67
C GLN A 126 11.46 -26.71 -9.97
N GLN A 127 12.71 -26.27 -10.11
CA GLN A 127 13.80 -27.11 -10.65
C GLN A 127 14.89 -27.39 -9.60
N CYS A 128 15.02 -26.53 -8.59
CA CYS A 128 16.12 -26.55 -7.63
C CYS A 128 15.64 -26.54 -6.17
N GLN A 129 14.48 -27.16 -5.89
CA GLN A 129 13.84 -27.13 -4.56
C GLN A 129 14.75 -27.65 -3.45
N TRP A 130 15.55 -28.66 -3.76
CA TRP A 130 16.41 -29.38 -2.82
C TRP A 130 17.91 -29.25 -3.13
N HIS A 131 18.26 -28.39 -4.08
CA HIS A 131 19.65 -28.15 -4.46
C HIS A 131 20.30 -27.11 -3.54
N ARG A 132 21.60 -27.25 -3.33
CA ARG A 132 22.41 -26.29 -2.60
C ARG A 132 22.56 -25.03 -3.44
N ARG A 133 22.18 -23.92 -2.82
CA ARG A 133 22.16 -22.61 -3.46
C ARG A 133 22.80 -21.57 -2.56
N VAL A 134 23.44 -20.61 -3.18
CA VAL A 134 24.19 -19.51 -2.57
C VAL A 134 23.84 -18.21 -3.29
N LEU A 135 24.04 -17.07 -2.64
CA LEU A 135 23.80 -15.78 -3.28
C LEU A 135 24.79 -15.60 -4.43
N LEU A 136 24.30 -15.15 -5.59
CA LEU A 136 25.13 -14.98 -6.78
C LEU A 136 26.28 -13.98 -6.53
N GLU A 137 26.02 -12.94 -5.75
CA GLU A 137 27.01 -11.92 -5.36
C GLU A 137 28.14 -12.51 -4.50
N GLU A 138 27.82 -13.41 -3.58
CA GLU A 138 28.81 -14.10 -2.75
C GLU A 138 29.70 -15.01 -3.60
N GLU A 139 29.13 -15.75 -4.57
CA GLU A 139 29.91 -16.57 -5.50
C GLU A 139 30.80 -15.75 -6.42
N ARG A 140 30.32 -14.61 -6.93
CA ARG A 140 31.13 -13.69 -7.74
C ARG A 140 32.26 -13.07 -6.93
N SER A 141 32.05 -12.79 -5.65
CA SER A 141 33.07 -12.23 -4.75
C SER A 141 34.15 -13.27 -4.43
N LYS A 142 33.77 -14.54 -4.19
CA LYS A 142 34.73 -15.64 -4.00
C LYS A 142 35.63 -15.87 -5.21
N LYS A 143 35.11 -15.70 -6.43
CA LYS A 143 35.88 -15.84 -7.68
C LYS A 143 36.76 -14.63 -8.01
N GLN A 144 36.47 -13.45 -7.48
CA GLN A 144 37.30 -12.25 -7.65
C GLN A 144 38.47 -12.16 -6.66
N VAL A 145 38.35 -12.78 -5.48
CA VAL A 145 39.43 -12.84 -4.47
C VAL A 145 40.46 -13.94 -4.77
N GLY A 146 40.16 -14.88 -5.67
CA GLY A 146 41.04 -15.98 -6.04
C GLY A 146 41.88 -15.76 -7.30
N ARG A 147 42.10 -14.51 -7.74
CA ARG A 147 42.89 -14.17 -8.93
C ARG A 147 44.08 -13.27 -8.61
#